data_AF-A0A656JLQ3-F1
#
_entry.id   AF-A0A656JLQ3-F1
#
_cell.length_a   1.000
_cell.length_b   1.000
_cell.length_c   1.000
_cell.angle_alpha   90.00
_cell.angle_beta   90.00
_cell.angle_gamma   90.00
#
_symmetry.space_group_name_H-M   'P 1'
#
loop_
_entity.id
_entity.type
_entity.pdbx_description
1 polymer ?
#
loop_
_entity_poly.entity_id
_entity_poly.type
_entity_poly.pdbx_seq_one_letter_code
_entity_poly.pdbx_strand_id
1 'polypeptide(L)'
;APLTNVKRETVLPGYYKEVDKAAWLKFQALHTADLPLKLLTTGVDMTITCEFSNGKIYVLSGAYLVEDPISKADDGAIDFKFEGSQGSWQ
;
A
#
# COMPACT_ATOMS: atom_id res chain seq x y z
N ALA A 1 5.28 -0.11 -0.62
CA ALA A 1 5.32 -0.94 0.60
C ALA A 1 6.43 -0.43 1.50
N PRO A 2 6.14 -0.04 2.76
CA PRO A 2 7.17 0.30 3.74
C PRO A 2 8.00 -0.95 4.07
N LEU A 3 9.32 -0.78 4.15
CA LEU A 3 10.26 -1.82 4.62
C LEU A 3 10.31 -1.91 6.16
N THR A 4 9.80 -0.89 6.85
CA THR A 4 9.81 -0.78 8.31
C THR A 4 8.43 -0.39 8.83
N ASN A 5 7.91 -1.16 9.78
CA ASN A 5 6.61 -0.90 10.42
C ASN A 5 6.66 0.29 11.40
N VAL A 6 7.86 0.72 11.77
CA VAL A 6 8.10 1.84 12.67
C VAL A 6 8.93 2.91 11.97
N LYS A 7 8.56 4.17 12.17
CA LYS A 7 9.46 5.29 11.91
C LYS A 7 10.24 5.56 13.19
N ARG A 8 11.56 5.34 13.15
CA ARG A 8 12.48 5.69 14.23
C ARG A 8 13.02 7.09 13.97
N GLU A 9 12.73 8.02 14.87
CA GLU A 9 13.39 9.32 14.91
C GLU A 9 14.29 9.40 16.14
N THR A 10 15.57 9.72 15.91
CA THR A 10 16.54 9.91 16.98
C THR A 10 16.25 11.24 17.67
N VAL A 11 15.88 11.18 18.95
CA VAL A 11 15.58 12.39 19.76
C VAL A 11 16.84 12.86 20.47
N LEU A 12 17.65 11.92 20.97
CA LEU A 12 18.95 12.13 21.60
C LEU A 12 19.87 10.94 21.28
N PRO A 13 21.21 11.06 21.39
CA PRO A 13 22.11 9.93 21.26
C PRO A 13 21.71 8.81 22.24
N GLY A 14 21.28 7.66 21.72
CA GLY A 14 20.79 6.52 22.51
C GLY A 14 19.29 6.50 22.81
N TYR A 15 18.53 7.56 22.49
CA TYR A 15 17.07 7.62 22.66
C TYR A 15 16.38 7.89 21.34
N TYR A 16 15.52 6.95 20.93
CA TYR A 16 14.71 7.04 19.72
C TYR A 16 13.22 6.96 20.08
N LYS A 17 12.41 7.68 19.31
CA LYS A 17 10.95 7.54 19.34
C LYS A 17 10.53 6.62 18.21
N GLU A 18 9.73 5.62 18.53
CA GLU A 18 9.04 4.80 17.54
C GLU A 18 7.64 5.38 17.33
N VAL A 19 7.31 5.66 16.08
CA VAL A 19 5.94 5.95 15.66
C VAL A 19 5.48 4.77 14.83
N ASP A 20 4.45 4.09 15.32
CA ASP A 20 3.75 3.06 14.57
C ASP A 20 3.17 3.67 13.29
N LYS A 21 3.54 3.10 12.16
CA LYS A 21 2.96 3.47 10.87
C LYS A 21 2.02 2.36 10.43
N ALA A 22 0.84 2.75 9.95
CA ALA A 22 -0.01 1.85 9.21
C ALA A 22 0.77 1.27 8.02
N ALA A 23 0.63 -0.04 7.83
CA ALA A 23 1.20 -0.68 6.65
C ALA A 23 0.47 -0.14 5.41
N TRP A 24 1.20 0.09 4.33
CA TRP A 24 0.60 0.66 3.13
C TRP A 24 1.25 0.13 1.86
N LEU A 25 0.47 0.01 0.80
CA LEU A 25 0.93 -0.36 -0.52
C LEU A 25 0.40 0.65 -1.53
N LYS A 26 1.32 1.36 -2.18
CA LYS A 26 1.00 2.15 -3.37
C LYS A 26 1.48 1.41 -4.59
N PHE A 27 0.60 1.28 -5.58
CA PHE A 27 0.95 0.76 -6.90
C PHE A 27 0.18 1.52 -7.97
N GLN A 28 0.75 1.57 -9.16
CA GLN A 28 0.10 2.10 -10.34
C GLN A 28 -0.43 0.91 -11.14
N ALA A 29 -1.72 0.92 -11.44
CA ALA A 29 -2.36 -0.07 -12.30
C ALA A 29 -2.89 0.60 -13.56
N LEU A 30 -2.89 -0.14 -14.66
CA LEU A 30 -3.51 0.31 -15.91
C LEU A 30 -5.04 0.18 -15.77
N HIS A 31 -5.75 1.25 -16.11
CA HIS A 31 -7.21 1.31 -16.18
C HIS A 31 -7.70 0.57 -17.43
N THR A 32 -7.66 -0.76 -17.35
CA THR A 32 -8.25 -1.64 -18.36
C THR A 32 -9.73 -1.90 -18.05
N ALA A 33 -10.52 -2.26 -19.07
CA ALA A 33 -11.96 -2.54 -18.91
C ALA A 33 -12.25 -3.70 -17.94
N ASP A 34 -11.29 -4.62 -17.78
CA ASP A 34 -11.39 -5.78 -16.89
C ASP A 34 -10.94 -5.49 -15.45
N LEU A 35 -10.44 -4.29 -15.16
CA LEU A 35 -10.01 -3.96 -13.81
C LEU A 35 -11.24 -3.93 -12.87
N PRO A 36 -11.26 -4.74 -11.79
CA PRO A 36 -12.41 -4.81 -10.90
C PRO A 36 -12.46 -3.60 -9.96
N LEU A 37 -12.67 -2.40 -10.52
CA LEU A 37 -12.74 -1.12 -9.82
C LEU A 37 -13.70 -1.14 -8.65
N LYS A 38 -14.88 -1.73 -8.85
CA LYS A 38 -15.91 -1.80 -7.81
C LYS A 38 -15.40 -2.58 -6.59
N LEU A 39 -14.73 -3.71 -6.82
CA LEU A 39 -14.18 -4.53 -5.74
C LEU A 39 -13.03 -3.81 -5.02
N LEU A 40 -12.17 -3.10 -5.76
CA LEU A 40 -11.06 -2.34 -5.18
C LEU A 40 -11.51 -1.12 -4.39
N THR A 41 -12.58 -0.45 -4.81
CA THR A 41 -13.11 0.78 -4.19
C THR A 41 -14.05 0.51 -3.02
N THR A 42 -14.81 -0.59 -3.04
CA THR A 42 -15.71 -0.97 -1.94
C THR A 42 -15.09 -1.99 -0.99
N GLY A 43 -13.93 -2.53 -1.34
CA GLY A 43 -13.25 -3.55 -0.56
C GLY A 43 -12.71 -2.99 0.75
N VAL A 44 -13.18 -3.57 1.84
CA VAL A 44 -12.68 -3.36 3.20
C VAL A 44 -12.14 -4.69 3.70
N ASP A 45 -11.04 -4.66 4.46
CA ASP A 45 -10.37 -5.85 5.00
C ASP A 45 -9.81 -6.82 3.93
N MET A 46 -9.27 -6.29 2.84
CA MET A 46 -8.70 -7.10 1.76
C MET A 46 -7.28 -7.57 2.06
N THR A 47 -6.90 -8.72 1.50
CA THR A 47 -5.50 -9.16 1.49
C THR A 47 -4.90 -8.86 0.12
N ILE A 48 -3.92 -7.96 0.07
CA ILE A 48 -3.24 -7.56 -1.17
C ILE A 48 -1.84 -8.14 -1.17
N THR A 49 -1.60 -9.06 -2.09
CA THR A 49 -0.27 -9.62 -2.35
C THR A 49 0.30 -8.98 -3.59
N CYS A 50 1.44 -8.31 -3.45
CA CYS A 50 2.16 -7.67 -4.54
C CYS A 50 3.54 -8.29 -4.69
N GLU A 51 3.78 -8.87 -5.85
CA GLU A 51 5.11 -9.33 -6.25
C GLU A 51 5.86 -8.18 -6.90
N PHE A 52 6.97 -7.78 -6.29
CA PHE A 52 7.85 -6.75 -6.84
C PHE A 52 8.76 -7.37 -7.89
N SER A 53 9.15 -6.60 -8.90
CA SER A 53 10.06 -7.05 -9.97
C SER A 53 11.45 -7.50 -9.47
N ASN A 54 11.76 -7.26 -8.19
CA ASN A 54 12.96 -7.78 -7.53
C ASN A 54 12.78 -9.21 -6.97
N GLY A 55 11.64 -9.86 -7.25
CA GLY A 55 11.30 -11.21 -6.78
C GLY A 55 10.82 -11.28 -5.34
N LYS A 56 10.66 -10.15 -4.64
CA LYS A 56 10.14 -10.10 -3.27
C LYS A 56 8.64 -9.93 -3.27
N ILE A 57 7.98 -10.59 -2.33
CA ILE A 57 6.53 -10.54 -2.19
C ILE A 57 6.20 -9.67 -0.98
N TYR A 58 5.25 -8.75 -1.16
CA TYR A 58 4.68 -7.98 -0.07
C TYR A 58 3.21 -8.33 0.10
N VAL A 59 2.85 -8.77 1.30
CA VAL A 59 1.48 -9.09 1.67
C VAL A 59 0.97 -8.02 2.62
N LEU A 60 -0.06 -7.29 2.21
CA LEU A 60 -0.79 -6.33 3.03
C LEU A 60 -2.13 -6.95 3.44
N SER A 61 -2.34 -7.13 4.74
CA SER A 61 -3.57 -7.66 5.33
C SER A 61 -4.43 -6.53 5.88
N GLY A 62 -5.75 -6.73 5.83
CA GLY A 62 -6.73 -5.74 6.27
C GLY A 62 -6.69 -4.45 5.46
N ALA A 63 -6.37 -4.57 4.18
CA ALA A 63 -6.21 -3.47 3.26
C ALA A 63 -7.57 -2.84 2.91
N TYR A 64 -7.60 -1.52 2.91
CA TYR A 64 -8.69 -0.71 2.40
C TYR A 64 -8.11 0.39 1.52
N LEU A 65 -8.89 0.81 0.53
CA LEU A 65 -8.46 1.87 -0.36
C LEU A 65 -8.46 3.21 0.38
N VAL A 66 -7.34 3.93 0.32
CA VAL A 66 -7.16 5.24 0.93
C VAL A 66 -6.72 6.21 -0.14
N GLU A 67 -7.20 7.45 -0.06
CA GLU A 67 -7.14 8.45 -1.15
C GLU A 67 -8.05 8.07 -2.32
N ASP A 68 -8.75 9.07 -2.86
CA ASP A 68 -9.61 8.88 -4.03
C ASP A 68 -8.74 8.52 -5.24
N PRO A 69 -8.89 7.32 -5.83
CA PRO A 69 -8.11 6.92 -6.98
C PRO A 69 -8.50 7.79 -8.18
N ILE A 70 -7.58 8.64 -8.64
CA ILE A 70 -7.80 9.49 -9.80
C ILE A 70 -7.37 8.71 -11.04
N SER A 71 -8.31 8.49 -11.96
CA SER A 71 -7.98 8.01 -13.30
C SER A 71 -7.32 9.12 -14.09
N LYS A 72 -6.02 8.99 -14.36
CA LYS A 72 -5.30 9.96 -15.19
C LYS A 72 -5.66 9.71 -16.65
N ALA A 73 -6.33 10.69 -17.26
CA ALA A 73 -6.78 10.62 -18.65
C ALA A 73 -5.61 10.50 -19.66
N ASP A 74 -4.42 10.97 -19.32
CA ASP A 74 -3.26 10.99 -20.23
C ASP A 74 -2.61 9.62 -20.43
N ASP A 75 -2.52 8.79 -19.38
CA ASP A 75 -1.73 7.55 -19.39
C ASP A 75 -2.60 6.30 -19.20
N GLY A 76 -3.92 6.50 -19.02
CA GLY A 76 -4.85 5.41 -18.73
C GLY A 76 -4.46 4.62 -17.48
N ALA A 77 -3.77 5.25 -16.52
CA ALA A 77 -3.29 4.62 -15.32
C ALA A 77 -3.97 5.21 -14.07
N ILE A 78 -4.22 4.34 -13.11
CA ILE A 78 -4.76 4.69 -11.80
C ILE A 78 -3.69 4.41 -10.75
N ASP A 79 -3.39 5.44 -9.97
CA ASP A 79 -2.60 5.31 -8.76
C ASP A 79 -3.52 4.79 -7.64
N PHE A 80 -3.28 3.56 -7.19
CA PHE A 80 -3.95 3.00 -6.03
C PHE A 80 -3.05 3.09 -4.81
N LYS A 81 -3.61 3.56 -3.70
CA LYS A 81 -2.96 3.51 -2.39
C LYS A 81 -3.87 2.74 -1.44
N PHE A 82 -3.35 1.65 -0.92
CA PHE A 82 -4.01 0.84 0.09
C PHE A 82 -3.29 1.03 1.41
N GLU A 83 -4.04 1.20 2.48
CA GLU A 83 -3.52 1.11 3.84
C GLU A 83 -4.15 -0.10 4.51
N GLY A 84 -3.40 -0.77 5.37
CA GLY A 84 -3.81 -2.00 6.02
C GLY A 84 -3.30 -2.07 7.45
N SER A 85 -3.83 -3.06 8.18
CA SER A 85 -3.48 -3.28 9.58
C SER A 85 -2.09 -3.88 9.73
N GLN A 86 -1.67 -4.76 8.81
CA GLN A 86 -0.35 -5.38 8.82
C GLN A 86 0.20 -5.58 7.42
N GLY A 87 1.51 -5.37 7.29
CA GLY A 87 2.26 -5.64 6.06
C GLY A 87 3.45 -6.54 6.36
N SER A 88 3.61 -7.61 5.58
CA SER A 88 4.72 -8.55 5.70
C SER A 88 5.45 -8.68 4.37
N TRP A 89 6.78 -8.64 4.41
CA TRP A 89 7.62 -9.03 3.29
C TRP A 89 7.92 -10.53 3.39
N GLN A 90 7.72 -11.26 2.29
CA GLN A 90 8.10 -12.66 2.10
C GLN A 90 9.25 -12.77 1.12
#